data_AF-A0A5Q4GK58-F1
#
_entry.id   AF-A0A5Q4GK58-F1
#
_cell.length_a   1.000
_cell.length_b   1.000
_cell.length_c   1.000
_cell.angle_alpha   90.00
_cell.angle_beta   90.00
_cell.angle_gamma   90.00
#
_symmetry.space_group_name_H-M   'P 1'
#
loop_
_entity.id
_entity.type
_entity.pdbx_description
1 polymer ?
#
loop_
_entity_poly.entity_id
_entity_poly.type
_entity_poly.pdbx_seq_one_letter_code
_entity_poly.pdbx_strand_id
1 'polypeptide(L)'
;MSEIDRHASMPRMRGEEPIEEPRAISGLSIVALVLGLAAALALTAPYMWLLPIAGIAVAIAALVSIARDPQGKIGKPAAIAGLLLSLLFGSWAISNHVTRERLLYRQAEAYGQRWLRTVLEGDLHAAHQLKMTQDERQSPGTDLVAYYRDNTEANRSFRDFARQSPVTQLAEMGPEATVRWIHDVRSDHERAFGGPFDRITQQFEVEPADQNGQALRVQLTLLRSIDRWFGEAQWRLDEVRAVGE
;
A
#
# COMPACT_ATOMS: atom_id res chain seq x y z
N MET A 1 92.98 -42.57 11.14
CA MET A 1 93.66 -41.44 11.81
C MET A 1 93.42 -40.22 10.96
N SER A 2 92.77 -39.16 11.40
CA SER A 2 92.12 -38.81 12.67
C SER A 2 91.44 -37.47 12.40
N GLU A 3 90.23 -37.26 12.94
CA GLU A 3 89.74 -35.98 13.49
C GLU A 3 89.73 -34.71 12.60
N ILE A 4 88.74 -33.84 12.60
CA ILE A 4 87.63 -33.58 13.53
C ILE A 4 86.65 -32.66 12.81
N ASP A 5 85.37 -32.92 13.04
CA ASP A 5 84.24 -32.02 12.88
C ASP A 5 84.54 -30.57 13.28
N ARG A 6 84.09 -29.61 12.46
CA ARG A 6 83.54 -28.36 12.99
C ARG A 6 82.61 -27.69 11.97
N HIS A 7 81.35 -28.09 12.08
CA HIS A 7 80.19 -27.21 12.15
C HIS A 7 80.36 -25.79 11.61
N ALA A 8 79.78 -25.55 10.44
CA ALA A 8 79.03 -24.33 10.19
C ALA A 8 77.66 -24.72 9.61
N SER A 9 76.87 -25.40 10.44
CA SER A 9 75.42 -25.50 10.28
C SER A 9 74.88 -24.08 10.44
N MET A 10 74.87 -23.29 9.36
CA MET A 10 74.20 -22.00 9.40
C MET A 10 72.74 -22.25 9.76
N PRO A 11 72.22 -21.61 10.82
CA PRO A 11 70.79 -21.65 11.08
C PRO A 11 70.14 -21.05 9.83
N ARG A 12 69.34 -21.84 9.11
CA ARG A 12 68.36 -21.27 8.18
C ARG A 12 67.58 -20.27 9.01
N MET A 13 67.80 -18.99 8.72
CA MET A 13 67.01 -17.90 9.25
C MET A 13 65.56 -18.34 9.06
N ARG A 14 64.94 -18.64 10.20
CA ARG A 14 63.52 -18.90 10.34
C ARG A 14 62.85 -17.80 9.53
N GLY A 15 62.12 -18.19 8.48
CA GLY A 15 61.43 -17.25 7.62
C GLY A 15 60.81 -16.18 8.49
N GLU A 16 61.16 -14.92 8.22
CA GLU A 16 60.36 -13.80 8.68
C GLU A 16 58.98 -14.07 8.09
N GLU A 17 58.12 -14.75 8.87
CA GLU A 17 56.71 -14.81 8.53
C GLU A 17 56.29 -13.35 8.46
N PRO A 18 55.89 -12.85 7.27
CA PRO A 18 55.48 -11.46 7.15
C PRO A 18 54.39 -11.27 8.19
N ILE A 19 54.66 -10.40 9.16
CA ILE A 19 53.69 -10.06 10.20
C ILE A 19 52.51 -9.48 9.44
N GLU A 20 51.47 -10.29 9.23
CA GLU A 20 50.26 -9.84 8.55
C GLU A 20 49.72 -8.67 9.38
N GLU A 21 49.91 -7.45 8.87
CA GLU A 21 49.42 -6.26 9.54
C GLU A 21 47.90 -6.42 9.76
N PRO A 22 47.40 -6.23 11.00
CA PRO A 22 45.99 -6.39 11.30
C PRO A 22 45.16 -5.46 10.42
N ARG A 23 44.52 -5.99 9.38
CA ARG A 23 43.65 -5.20 8.51
C ARG A 23 42.47 -4.70 9.33
N ALA A 24 42.29 -3.38 9.36
CA ALA A 24 41.19 -2.75 10.05
C ALA A 24 39.85 -3.11 9.39
N ILE A 25 38.86 -3.48 10.20
CA ILE A 25 37.49 -3.67 9.73
C ILE A 25 36.92 -2.29 9.40
N SER A 26 36.37 -2.13 8.20
CA SER A 26 35.73 -0.88 7.80
C SER A 26 34.45 -0.66 8.63
N GLY A 27 34.45 0.34 9.52
CA GLY A 27 33.26 0.71 10.30
C GLY A 27 32.03 1.01 9.42
N LEU A 28 32.25 1.54 8.22
CA LEU A 28 31.18 1.78 7.24
C LEU A 28 30.49 0.49 6.78
N SER A 29 31.19 -0.64 6.73
CA SER A 29 30.61 -1.93 6.36
C SER A 29 29.66 -2.46 7.44
N ILE A 30 29.98 -2.22 8.72
CA ILE A 30 29.10 -2.57 9.85
C ILE A 30 27.86 -1.67 9.83
N VAL A 31 28.03 -0.36 9.62
CA VAL A 31 26.91 0.57 9.49
C VAL A 31 26.01 0.21 8.31
N ALA A 32 26.57 -0.16 7.16
CA ALA A 32 25.81 -0.63 6.01
C ALA A 32 25.00 -1.91 6.34
N LEU A 33 25.59 -2.86 7.06
CA LEU A 33 24.90 -4.09 7.48
C LEU A 33 23.78 -3.79 8.47
N VAL A 34 24.04 -2.95 9.48
CA VAL A 34 23.03 -2.54 10.47
C VAL A 34 21.90 -1.77 9.81
N LEU A 35 22.19 -0.87 8.86
CA LEU A 35 21.16 -0.17 8.09
C LEU A 35 20.37 -1.12 7.16
N GLY A 36 21.04 -2.11 6.56
CA GLY A 36 20.37 -3.15 5.77
C GLY A 36 19.42 -4.00 6.60
N LEU A 37 19.80 -4.36 7.83
CA LEU A 37 18.94 -5.05 8.78
C LEU A 37 17.81 -4.13 9.29
N ALA A 38 18.13 -2.87 9.60
CA ALA A 38 17.15 -1.88 10.03
C ALA A 38 16.15 -1.53 8.92
N ALA A 39 16.49 -1.73 7.64
CA ALA A 39 15.54 -1.57 6.54
C ALA A 39 14.34 -2.53 6.63
N ALA A 40 14.44 -3.64 7.37
CA ALA A 40 13.28 -4.49 7.69
C ALA A 40 12.21 -3.73 8.50
N LEU A 41 12.61 -2.76 9.34
CA LEU A 41 11.68 -1.88 10.05
C LEU A 41 10.89 -0.99 9.10
N ALA A 42 11.36 -0.76 7.87
CA ALA A 42 10.64 0.01 6.88
C ALA A 42 9.29 -0.62 6.49
N LEU A 43 9.09 -1.91 6.78
CA LEU A 43 7.82 -2.60 6.58
C LEU A 43 6.74 -2.18 7.58
N THR A 44 7.12 -1.58 8.72
CA THR A 44 6.20 -1.29 9.83
C THR A 44 5.58 0.11 9.76
N ALA A 45 6.23 1.07 9.09
CA ALA A 45 5.80 2.46 9.06
C ALA A 45 5.91 3.06 7.64
N PRO A 46 4.84 3.70 7.12
CA PRO A 46 4.82 4.31 5.78
C PRO A 46 5.95 5.31 5.51
N TYR A 47 6.43 6.01 6.56
CA TYR A 47 7.46 7.05 6.44
C TYR A 47 8.89 6.51 6.38
N MET A 48 9.10 5.20 6.53
CA MET A 48 10.45 4.63 6.63
C MET A 48 11.07 4.21 5.29
N TRP A 49 10.47 4.59 4.15
CA TRP A 49 11.06 4.40 2.81
C TRP A 49 12.42 5.09 2.63
N LEU A 50 12.76 6.06 3.49
CA LEU A 50 14.09 6.67 3.53
C LEU A 50 15.19 5.72 3.99
N LEU A 51 14.87 4.70 4.81
CA LEU A 51 15.86 3.74 5.33
C LEU A 51 16.51 2.89 4.24
N PRO A 52 15.78 2.20 3.34
CA PRO A 52 16.42 1.42 2.28
C PRO A 52 17.25 2.30 1.35
N ILE A 53 16.81 3.54 1.06
CA ILE A 53 17.59 4.50 0.26
C ILE A 53 18.91 4.86 0.96
N ALA A 54 18.85 5.18 2.25
CA ALA A 54 20.04 5.47 3.05
C ALA A 54 20.98 4.25 3.14
N GLY A 55 20.43 3.05 3.32
CA GLY A 55 21.18 1.80 3.34
C GLY A 55 21.92 1.53 2.02
N ILE A 56 21.25 1.72 0.87
CA ILE A 56 21.87 1.63 -0.46
C ILE A 56 23.01 2.64 -0.59
N ALA A 57 22.79 3.91 -0.24
CA ALA A 57 23.80 4.96 -0.35
C ALA A 57 25.05 4.66 0.50
N VAL A 58 24.85 4.23 1.75
CA VAL A 58 25.94 3.89 2.67
C VAL A 58 26.68 2.63 2.19
N ALA A 59 25.98 1.62 1.69
CA ALA A 59 26.62 0.42 1.14
C ALA A 59 27.46 0.73 -0.10
N ILE A 60 26.98 1.59 -1.01
CA ILE A 60 27.75 2.08 -2.17
C ILE A 60 28.99 2.85 -1.69
N ALA A 61 28.86 3.77 -0.74
CA ALA A 61 29.99 4.52 -0.20
C ALA A 61 31.05 3.61 0.44
N ALA A 62 30.62 2.57 1.17
CA ALA A 62 31.51 1.57 1.75
C ALA A 62 32.27 0.79 0.65
N LEU A 63 31.58 0.36 -0.41
CA LEU A 63 32.21 -0.34 -1.54
C LEU A 63 33.22 0.55 -2.28
N VAL A 64 32.89 1.83 -2.52
CA VAL A 64 33.82 2.81 -3.12
C VAL A 64 35.04 3.04 -2.23
N SER A 65 34.85 3.14 -0.91
CA SER A 65 35.95 3.32 0.06
C SER A 65 36.89 2.12 0.11
N ILE A 66 36.35 0.90 -0.01
CA ILE A 66 37.14 -0.34 -0.08
C ILE A 66 37.86 -0.46 -1.42
N ALA A 67 37.23 -0.06 -2.53
CA ALA A 67 37.86 -0.10 -3.85
C ALA A 67 39.05 0.88 -3.97
N ARG A 68 39.01 2.01 -3.26
CA ARG A 68 40.12 2.99 -3.23
C ARG A 68 41.31 2.56 -2.38
N ASP A 69 41.11 1.65 -1.41
CA ASP A 69 42.16 1.13 -0.54
C ASP A 69 41.97 -0.38 -0.28
N PRO A 70 42.34 -1.23 -1.25
CA PRO A 70 42.09 -2.67 -1.18
C PRO A 70 42.96 -3.40 -0.15
N GLN A 71 44.12 -2.84 0.20
CA GLN A 71 45.09 -3.48 1.07
C GLN A 71 44.82 -3.20 2.57
N GLY A 72 44.19 -2.07 2.90
CA GLY A 72 43.92 -1.66 4.28
C GLY A 72 42.56 -2.06 4.89
N LYS A 73 41.58 -2.52 4.10
CA LYS A 73 40.18 -2.68 4.58
C LYS A 73 39.55 -4.03 4.23
N ILE A 74 39.13 -4.78 5.25
CA ILE A 74 38.26 -5.95 5.11
C ILE A 74 36.81 -5.53 5.38
N GLY A 75 35.86 -5.97 4.54
CA GLY A 75 34.44 -5.62 4.71
C GLY A 75 33.55 -5.71 3.46
N LYS A 76 34.11 -6.09 2.31
CA LYS A 76 33.35 -6.21 1.04
C LYS A 76 32.14 -7.15 1.15
N PRO A 77 32.22 -8.36 1.75
CA PRO A 77 31.05 -9.23 1.89
C PRO A 77 29.93 -8.60 2.72
N ALA A 78 30.27 -7.90 3.82
CA ALA A 78 29.30 -7.22 4.66
C ALA A 78 28.62 -6.04 3.95
N ALA A 79 29.38 -5.25 3.18
CA ALA A 79 28.82 -4.16 2.38
C ALA A 79 27.89 -4.68 1.27
N ILE A 80 28.25 -5.79 0.62
CA ILE A 80 27.38 -6.46 -0.37
C ILE A 80 26.11 -6.98 0.30
N ALA A 81 26.21 -7.64 1.45
CA ALA A 81 25.05 -8.13 2.18
C ALA A 81 24.09 -7.00 2.58
N GLY A 82 24.63 -5.89 3.12
CA GLY A 82 23.85 -4.69 3.43
C GLY A 82 23.13 -4.12 2.20
N LEU A 83 23.84 -4.00 1.07
CA LEU A 83 23.24 -3.54 -0.20
C LEU A 83 22.10 -4.44 -0.67
N LEU A 84 22.31 -5.76 -0.67
CA LEU A 84 21.30 -6.73 -1.09
C LEU A 84 20.06 -6.69 -0.21
N LEU A 85 20.24 -6.57 1.12
CA LEU A 85 19.12 -6.43 2.05
C LEU A 85 18.35 -5.13 1.84
N SER A 86 19.05 -4.00 1.67
CA SER A 86 18.39 -2.71 1.41
C SER A 86 17.63 -2.71 0.08
N LEU A 87 18.17 -3.34 -0.97
CA LEU A 87 17.47 -3.51 -2.24
C LEU A 87 16.25 -4.41 -2.09
N LEU A 88 16.39 -5.56 -1.43
CA LEU A 88 15.29 -6.51 -1.22
C LEU A 88 14.13 -5.85 -0.47
N PHE A 89 14.40 -5.24 0.68
CA PHE A 89 13.36 -4.60 1.50
C PHE A 89 12.81 -3.32 0.85
N GLY A 90 13.66 -2.55 0.17
CA GLY A 90 13.23 -1.37 -0.59
C GLY A 90 12.27 -1.74 -1.72
N SER A 91 12.63 -2.72 -2.55
CA SER A 91 11.76 -3.23 -3.62
C SER A 91 10.46 -3.80 -3.06
N TRP A 92 10.53 -4.62 -2.00
CA TRP A 92 9.34 -5.17 -1.36
C TRP A 92 8.39 -4.09 -0.84
N ALA A 93 8.90 -3.08 -0.14
CA ALA A 93 8.09 -2.00 0.40
C ALA A 93 7.35 -1.22 -0.70
N ILE A 94 8.06 -0.86 -1.78
CA ILE A 94 7.47 -0.18 -2.94
C ILE A 94 6.43 -1.07 -3.62
N SER A 95 6.77 -2.34 -3.89
CA SER A 95 5.85 -3.28 -4.52
C SER A 95 4.59 -3.47 -3.70
N ASN A 96 4.70 -3.64 -2.37
CA ASN A 96 3.56 -3.79 -1.48
C ASN A 96 2.68 -2.54 -1.47
N HIS A 97 3.29 -1.35 -1.39
CA HIS A 97 2.56 -0.08 -1.41
C HIS A 97 1.78 0.12 -2.70
N VAL A 98 2.44 -0.02 -3.86
CA VAL A 98 1.83 0.13 -5.19
C VAL A 98 0.76 -0.93 -5.43
N THR A 99 1.00 -2.18 -5.04
CA THR A 99 0.03 -3.27 -5.22
C THR A 99 -1.21 -3.04 -4.36
N ARG A 100 -1.02 -2.65 -3.10
CA ARG A 100 -2.12 -2.35 -2.18
C ARG A 100 -2.97 -1.20 -2.70
N GLU A 101 -2.34 -0.09 -3.10
CA GLU A 101 -3.06 1.08 -3.61
C GLU A 101 -3.86 0.74 -4.88
N ARG A 102 -3.25 0.06 -5.85
CA ARG A 102 -3.95 -0.40 -7.07
C ARG A 102 -5.11 -1.34 -6.76
N LEU A 103 -4.93 -2.24 -5.79
CA LEU A 103 -6.00 -3.15 -5.36
C LEU A 103 -7.15 -2.39 -4.72
N LEU A 104 -6.85 -1.39 -3.88
CA LEU A 104 -7.86 -0.55 -3.24
C LEU A 104 -8.67 0.23 -4.28
N TYR A 105 -8.03 0.90 -5.24
CA TYR A 105 -8.76 1.63 -6.29
C TYR A 105 -9.62 0.72 -7.16
N ARG A 106 -9.12 -0.46 -7.55
CA ARG A 106 -9.92 -1.42 -8.33
C ARG A 106 -11.13 -1.95 -7.56
N GLN A 107 -10.96 -2.23 -6.27
CA GLN A 107 -12.06 -2.67 -5.42
C GLN A 107 -13.09 -1.54 -5.20
N ALA A 108 -12.61 -0.32 -4.96
CA ALA A 108 -13.44 0.87 -4.86
C ALA A 108 -14.22 1.10 -6.16
N GLU A 109 -13.55 0.97 -7.31
CA GLU A 109 -14.17 1.15 -8.63
C GLU A 109 -15.29 0.15 -8.85
N ALA A 110 -15.02 -1.14 -8.62
CA ALA A 110 -16.03 -2.19 -8.75
C ALA A 110 -17.22 -1.96 -7.81
N TYR A 111 -16.98 -1.49 -6.58
CA TYR A 111 -18.03 -1.17 -5.63
C TYR A 111 -18.85 0.07 -6.06
N GLY A 112 -18.17 1.12 -6.52
CA GLY A 112 -18.79 2.34 -7.03
C GLY A 112 -19.65 2.08 -8.26
N GLN A 113 -19.15 1.31 -9.22
CA GLN A 113 -19.91 0.88 -10.40
C GLN A 113 -21.14 0.06 -9.99
N ARG A 114 -21.01 -0.88 -9.03
CA ARG A 114 -22.15 -1.63 -8.52
C ARG A 114 -23.20 -0.73 -7.90
N TRP A 115 -22.78 0.23 -7.06
CA TRP A 115 -23.70 1.18 -6.43
C TRP A 115 -24.42 2.03 -7.49
N LEU A 116 -23.68 2.59 -8.45
CA LEU A 116 -24.25 3.39 -9.54
C LEU A 116 -25.27 2.58 -10.34
N ARG A 117 -24.92 1.35 -10.74
CA ARG A 117 -25.85 0.44 -11.44
C ARG A 117 -27.13 0.20 -10.64
N THR A 118 -27.00 -0.04 -9.34
CA THR A 118 -28.16 -0.27 -8.45
C THR A 118 -29.09 0.96 -8.40
N VAL A 119 -28.52 2.17 -8.40
CA VAL A 119 -29.31 3.42 -8.47
C VAL A 119 -29.98 3.60 -9.84
N LEU A 120 -29.23 3.37 -10.93
CA LEU A 120 -29.74 3.46 -12.31
C LEU A 120 -30.86 2.46 -12.58
N GLU A 121 -30.81 1.27 -11.98
CA GLU A 121 -31.87 0.26 -12.03
C GLU A 121 -33.12 0.65 -11.22
N GLY A 122 -33.06 1.74 -10.45
CA GLY A 122 -34.16 2.24 -9.63
C GLY A 122 -34.32 1.52 -8.29
N ASP A 123 -33.45 0.57 -7.93
CA ASP A 123 -33.47 -0.11 -6.63
C ASP A 123 -32.78 0.73 -5.55
N LEU A 124 -33.44 1.84 -5.19
CA LEU A 124 -32.91 2.77 -4.20
C LEU A 124 -32.78 2.14 -2.81
N HIS A 125 -33.58 1.12 -2.49
CA HIS A 125 -33.47 0.44 -1.20
C HIS A 125 -32.16 -0.37 -1.13
N ALA A 126 -31.83 -1.14 -2.16
CA ALA A 126 -30.55 -1.85 -2.24
C ALA A 126 -29.37 -0.87 -2.30
N ALA A 127 -29.49 0.22 -3.06
CA ALA A 127 -28.46 1.26 -3.11
C ALA A 127 -28.21 1.92 -1.73
N HIS A 128 -29.26 2.10 -0.93
CA HIS A 128 -29.16 2.62 0.42
C HIS A 128 -28.47 1.62 1.37
N GLN A 129 -28.75 0.32 1.25
CA GLN A 129 -28.06 -0.73 2.02
C GLN A 129 -26.53 -0.71 1.76
N LEU A 130 -26.09 -0.36 0.55
CA LEU A 130 -24.66 -0.21 0.20
C LEU A 130 -23.99 1.03 0.86
N LYS A 131 -24.74 1.95 1.49
CA LYS A 131 -24.19 3.03 2.33
C LYS A 131 -23.92 2.61 3.77
N MET A 132 -24.62 1.57 4.24
CA MET A 132 -24.56 1.09 5.61
C MET A 132 -23.31 0.23 5.85
N THR A 133 -22.88 0.09 7.11
CA THR A 133 -21.89 -0.93 7.49
C THR A 133 -22.51 -2.34 7.41
N GLN A 134 -21.71 -3.40 7.36
CA GLN A 134 -22.24 -4.75 7.14
C GLN A 134 -23.17 -5.23 8.27
N ASP A 135 -22.92 -4.82 9.51
CA ASP A 135 -23.75 -5.10 10.69
C ASP A 135 -25.08 -4.35 10.69
N GLU A 136 -25.16 -3.20 10.01
CA GLU A 136 -26.38 -2.43 9.80
C GLU A 136 -27.20 -2.93 8.61
N ARG A 137 -26.57 -3.69 7.68
CA ARG A 137 -27.22 -4.21 6.48
C ARG A 137 -28.19 -5.34 6.79
N GLN A 138 -29.26 -5.39 6.02
CA GLN A 138 -30.15 -6.54 6.01
C GLN A 138 -29.51 -7.73 5.31
N SER A 139 -29.80 -8.93 5.81
CA SER A 139 -29.32 -10.16 5.19
C SER A 139 -29.81 -10.29 3.74
N PRO A 140 -29.01 -10.92 2.84
CA PRO A 140 -29.46 -11.19 1.48
C PRO A 140 -30.79 -11.96 1.46
N GLY A 141 -31.71 -11.53 0.60
CA GLY A 141 -33.04 -12.14 0.46
C GLY A 141 -34.14 -11.53 1.34
N THR A 142 -33.81 -10.61 2.24
CA THR A 142 -34.81 -9.82 2.98
C THR A 142 -35.64 -8.96 2.03
N ASP A 143 -36.95 -8.92 2.22
CA ASP A 143 -37.83 -7.94 1.56
C ASP A 143 -37.53 -6.55 2.11
N LEU A 144 -36.68 -5.81 1.38
CA LEU A 144 -36.25 -4.47 1.79
C LEU A 144 -37.42 -3.50 1.84
N VAL A 145 -38.41 -3.63 0.95
CA VAL A 145 -39.57 -2.73 0.92
C VAL A 145 -40.40 -2.90 2.20
N ALA A 146 -40.66 -4.14 2.60
CA ALA A 146 -41.32 -4.43 3.88
C ALA A 146 -40.49 -3.92 5.07
N TYR A 147 -39.18 -4.19 5.08
CA TYR A 147 -38.28 -3.72 6.13
C TYR A 147 -38.32 -2.19 6.31
N TYR A 148 -38.18 -1.42 5.22
CA TYR A 148 -38.22 0.04 5.28
C TYR A 148 -39.62 0.58 5.59
N ARG A 149 -40.69 -0.10 5.20
CA ARG A 149 -42.05 0.30 5.61
C ARG A 149 -42.23 0.16 7.11
N ASP A 150 -41.74 -0.93 7.68
CA ASP A 150 -42.03 -1.32 9.07
C ASP A 150 -41.02 -0.71 10.07
N ASN A 151 -39.81 -0.34 9.62
CA ASN A 151 -38.80 0.33 10.44
C ASN A 151 -38.76 1.85 10.17
N THR A 152 -39.31 2.64 11.11
CA THR A 152 -39.42 4.11 10.98
C THR A 152 -38.07 4.82 10.87
N GLU A 153 -37.04 4.35 11.59
CA GLU A 153 -35.71 4.96 11.57
C GLU A 153 -35.01 4.70 10.25
N ALA A 154 -34.99 3.43 9.80
CA ALA A 154 -34.44 3.04 8.52
C ALA A 154 -35.14 3.78 7.37
N ASN A 155 -36.47 3.92 7.43
CA ASN A 155 -37.25 4.66 6.43
C ASN A 155 -36.88 6.15 6.38
N ARG A 156 -36.65 6.77 7.54
CA ARG A 156 -36.25 8.18 7.60
C ARG A 156 -34.90 8.35 6.90
N SER A 157 -33.92 7.56 7.30
CA SER A 157 -32.58 7.56 6.68
C SER A 157 -32.65 7.30 5.17
N PHE A 158 -33.45 6.33 4.74
CA PHE A 158 -33.68 6.03 3.32
C PHE A 158 -34.29 7.21 2.55
N ARG A 159 -35.32 7.87 3.09
CA ARG A 159 -35.93 9.03 2.43
C ARG A 159 -34.98 10.20 2.32
N ASP A 160 -34.13 10.41 3.32
CA ASP A 160 -33.11 11.46 3.27
C ASP A 160 -32.05 11.14 2.20
N PHE A 161 -31.67 9.87 2.06
CA PHE A 161 -30.82 9.38 0.97
C PHE A 161 -31.45 9.57 -0.41
N ALA A 162 -32.70 9.12 -0.60
CA ALA A 162 -33.40 9.15 -1.88
C ALA A 162 -33.71 10.58 -2.38
N ARG A 163 -33.61 11.59 -1.51
CA ARG A 163 -33.80 13.00 -1.84
C ARG A 163 -32.51 13.73 -2.23
N GLN A 164 -31.36 13.08 -2.17
CA GLN A 164 -30.09 13.70 -2.54
C GLN A 164 -30.08 13.97 -4.05
N SER A 165 -29.79 15.20 -4.45
CA SER A 165 -29.82 15.64 -5.87
C SER A 165 -29.12 14.65 -6.82
N PRO A 166 -27.88 14.19 -6.55
CA PRO A 166 -27.21 13.23 -7.44
C PRO A 166 -27.92 11.88 -7.54
N VAL A 167 -28.56 11.41 -6.46
CA VAL A 167 -29.27 10.12 -6.45
C VAL A 167 -30.52 10.20 -7.31
N THR A 168 -31.29 11.29 -7.20
CA THR A 168 -32.48 11.53 -8.02
C THR A 168 -32.11 11.65 -9.49
N GLN A 169 -31.11 12.48 -9.83
CA GLN A 169 -30.65 12.67 -11.21
C GLN A 169 -30.18 11.34 -11.82
N LEU A 170 -29.42 10.53 -11.08
CA LEU A 170 -29.01 9.21 -11.53
C LEU A 170 -30.21 8.28 -11.76
N ALA A 171 -31.14 8.19 -10.81
CA ALA A 171 -32.32 7.33 -10.96
C ALA A 171 -33.17 7.73 -12.17
N GLU A 172 -33.26 9.02 -12.50
CA GLU A 172 -33.96 9.54 -13.68
C GLU A 172 -33.28 9.17 -15.01
N MET A 173 -31.96 8.94 -15.02
CA MET A 173 -31.24 8.49 -16.23
C MET A 173 -31.59 7.07 -16.65
N GLY A 174 -32.02 6.23 -15.70
CA GLY A 174 -32.48 4.86 -15.95
C GLY A 174 -31.38 3.83 -16.24
N PRO A 175 -31.76 2.55 -16.37
CA PRO A 175 -30.83 1.41 -16.38
C PRO A 175 -29.94 1.33 -17.62
N GLU A 176 -30.37 1.93 -18.73
CA GLU A 176 -29.65 1.95 -20.01
C GLU A 176 -28.51 2.99 -20.01
N ALA A 177 -28.40 3.83 -18.99
CA ALA A 177 -27.29 4.76 -18.87
C ALA A 177 -25.94 4.02 -18.73
N THR A 178 -24.91 4.57 -19.36
CA THR A 178 -23.56 4.03 -19.34
C THR A 178 -22.73 4.71 -18.27
N VAL A 179 -22.10 3.89 -17.41
CA VAL A 179 -21.20 4.37 -16.36
C VAL A 179 -19.75 4.21 -16.82
N ARG A 180 -18.98 5.29 -16.75
CA ARG A 180 -17.55 5.28 -17.06
C ARG A 180 -16.75 5.84 -15.89
N TRP A 181 -15.74 5.10 -15.45
CA TRP A 181 -14.73 5.62 -14.52
C TRP A 181 -13.85 6.65 -15.24
N ILE A 182 -13.58 7.78 -14.57
CA ILE A 182 -12.72 8.84 -15.11
C ILE A 182 -11.32 8.77 -14.49
N HIS A 183 -11.24 8.96 -13.17
CA HIS A 183 -9.98 8.97 -12.43
C HIS A 183 -10.20 8.83 -10.91
N ASP A 184 -9.11 8.49 -10.21
CA ASP A 184 -9.02 8.52 -8.75
C ASP A 184 -8.70 9.94 -8.28
N VAL A 185 -9.49 10.46 -7.34
CA VAL A 185 -9.33 11.83 -6.82
C VAL A 185 -8.43 11.85 -5.60
N ARG A 186 -8.67 10.93 -4.66
CA ARG A 186 -7.96 10.90 -3.38
C ARG A 186 -7.99 9.51 -2.76
N SER A 187 -6.91 9.13 -2.10
CA SER A 187 -6.90 8.07 -1.11
C SER A 187 -6.31 8.56 0.20
N ASP A 188 -6.98 8.27 1.30
CA ASP A 188 -6.49 8.53 2.64
C ASP A 188 -6.60 7.26 3.49
N HIS A 189 -5.62 7.07 4.36
CA HIS A 189 -5.71 6.09 5.44
C HIS A 189 -6.00 6.84 6.74
N GLU A 190 -7.19 6.64 7.29
CA GLU A 190 -7.67 7.34 8.47
C GLU A 190 -7.91 6.39 9.64
N ARG A 191 -7.92 6.94 10.86
CA ARG A 191 -8.29 6.23 12.08
C ARG A 191 -9.40 7.02 12.76
N ALA A 192 -10.56 6.38 12.98
CA ALA A 192 -11.63 6.92 13.81
C ALA A 192 -11.99 5.95 14.95
N PHE A 193 -12.99 6.31 15.75
CA PHE A 193 -13.46 5.51 16.90
C PHE A 193 -13.83 4.05 16.52
N GLY A 194 -14.12 3.74 15.25
CA GLY A 194 -14.37 2.38 14.74
C GLY A 194 -13.12 1.60 14.28
N GLY A 195 -11.93 2.19 14.34
CA GLY A 195 -10.69 1.59 13.85
C GLY A 195 -10.14 2.21 12.57
N PRO A 196 -9.09 1.61 12.00
CA PRO A 196 -8.51 2.09 10.75
C PRO A 196 -9.45 1.83 9.58
N PHE A 197 -9.58 2.80 8.69
CA PHE A 197 -10.29 2.65 7.43
C PHE A 197 -9.54 3.35 6.29
N ASP A 198 -9.75 2.87 5.08
CA ASP A 198 -9.29 3.53 3.86
C ASP A 198 -10.45 4.35 3.30
N ARG A 199 -10.21 5.63 3.02
CA ARG A 199 -11.15 6.54 2.33
C ARG A 199 -10.67 6.70 0.90
N ILE A 200 -11.47 6.26 -0.06
CA ILE A 200 -11.16 6.33 -1.49
C ILE A 200 -12.22 7.19 -2.18
N THR A 201 -11.79 8.23 -2.87
CA THR A 201 -12.66 9.11 -3.63
C THR A 201 -12.39 8.94 -5.13
N GLN A 202 -13.43 8.62 -5.90
CA GLN A 202 -13.36 8.37 -7.33
C GLN A 202 -14.41 9.19 -8.08
N GLN A 203 -14.08 9.60 -9.30
CA GLN A 203 -15.00 10.31 -10.17
C GLN A 203 -15.48 9.41 -11.32
N PHE A 204 -16.78 9.43 -11.54
CA PHE A 204 -17.48 8.71 -12.61
C PHE A 204 -18.23 9.70 -13.50
N GLU A 205 -18.36 9.35 -14.76
CA GLU A 205 -19.26 9.99 -15.72
C GLU A 205 -20.40 9.00 -16.00
N VAL A 206 -21.62 9.49 -15.94
CA VAL A 206 -22.82 8.72 -16.27
C VAL A 206 -23.49 9.39 -17.46
N GLU A 207 -23.50 8.67 -18.57
CA GLU A 207 -24.04 9.12 -19.84
C GLU A 207 -25.42 8.48 -20.03
N PRO A 208 -26.50 9.27 -20.18
CA PRO A 208 -27.83 8.73 -20.42
C PRO A 208 -27.89 8.03 -21.79
N ALA A 209 -28.82 7.09 -21.95
CA ALA A 209 -29.00 6.38 -23.22
C ALA A 209 -29.59 7.29 -24.32
N ASP A 210 -30.33 8.32 -23.94
CA ASP A 210 -30.82 9.36 -24.86
C ASP A 210 -29.64 10.24 -25.29
N GLN A 211 -29.43 10.34 -26.61
CA GLN A 211 -28.36 11.15 -27.21
C GLN A 211 -28.49 12.65 -26.88
N ASN A 212 -29.67 13.10 -26.45
CA ASN A 212 -29.90 14.49 -26.04
C ASN A 212 -29.68 14.73 -24.54
N GLY A 213 -29.48 13.68 -23.75
CA GLY A 213 -29.29 13.80 -22.31
C GLY A 213 -27.88 14.30 -21.97
N GLN A 214 -27.78 15.18 -20.98
CA GLN A 214 -26.49 15.67 -20.50
C GLN A 214 -25.82 14.61 -19.62
N ALA A 215 -24.54 14.34 -19.87
CA ALA A 215 -23.74 13.48 -19.00
C ALA A 215 -23.59 14.10 -17.61
N LEU A 216 -23.80 13.28 -16.57
CA LEU A 216 -23.62 13.68 -15.18
C LEU A 216 -22.29 13.17 -14.65
N ARG A 217 -21.49 14.09 -14.10
CA ARG A 217 -20.27 13.72 -13.39
C ARG A 217 -20.57 13.61 -11.91
N VAL A 218 -20.25 12.46 -11.33
CA VAL A 218 -20.43 12.20 -9.91
C VAL A 218 -19.12 11.80 -9.27
N GLN A 219 -18.90 12.30 -8.07
CA GLN A 219 -17.81 11.90 -7.20
C GLN A 219 -18.37 11.01 -6.09
N LEU A 220 -17.82 9.81 -5.96
CA LEU A 220 -18.14 8.86 -4.91
C LEU A 220 -17.01 8.82 -3.90
N THR A 221 -17.34 8.99 -2.62
CA THR A 221 -16.43 8.72 -1.50
C THR A 221 -16.81 7.39 -0.87
N LEU A 222 -15.88 6.45 -0.93
CA LEU A 222 -16.03 5.07 -0.48
C LEU A 222 -15.15 4.85 0.74
N LEU A 223 -15.69 4.14 1.73
CA LEU A 223 -14.94 3.75 2.92
C LEU A 223 -14.75 2.25 2.91
N ARG A 224 -13.53 1.83 3.19
CA ARG A 224 -13.16 0.44 3.44
C ARG A 224 -12.73 0.28 4.88
N SER A 225 -13.49 -0.46 5.67
CA SER A 225 -13.07 -0.93 7.00
C SER A 225 -12.63 -2.39 6.90
N ILE A 226 -11.75 -2.82 7.80
CA ILE A 226 -11.45 -4.25 7.99
C ILE A 226 -12.11 -4.64 9.31
N ASP A 227 -13.03 -5.59 9.23
CA ASP A 227 -13.63 -6.19 10.42
C ASP A 227 -12.52 -6.86 11.24
N ARG A 228 -12.37 -6.48 12.51
CA ARG A 228 -11.27 -6.98 13.35
C ARG A 228 -11.44 -8.45 13.73
N TRP A 229 -12.66 -8.96 13.68
CA TRP A 229 -12.99 -10.31 14.16
C TRP A 229 -12.90 -11.30 13.00
N PHE A 230 -13.38 -10.93 11.81
CA PHE A 230 -13.39 -11.81 10.64
C PHE A 230 -12.24 -11.54 9.67
N GLY A 231 -11.57 -10.39 9.77
CA GLY A 231 -10.53 -9.98 8.84
C GLY A 231 -11.06 -9.64 7.44
N GLU A 232 -12.39 -9.63 7.27
CA GLU A 232 -13.04 -9.31 6.00
C GLU A 232 -13.04 -7.79 5.79
N ALA A 233 -12.72 -7.40 4.56
CA ALA A 233 -12.78 -6.01 4.15
C ALA A 233 -14.20 -5.66 3.71
N GLN A 234 -14.75 -4.62 4.30
CA GLN A 234 -16.10 -4.15 4.02
C GLN A 234 -16.05 -2.78 3.37
N TRP A 235 -16.70 -2.66 2.23
CA TRP A 235 -16.87 -1.41 1.51
C TRP A 235 -18.25 -0.83 1.78
N ARG A 236 -18.31 0.49 1.95
CA ARG A 236 -19.57 1.25 1.98
C ARG A 236 -19.42 2.58 1.28
N LEU A 237 -20.52 3.11 0.76
CA LEU A 237 -20.56 4.46 0.23
C LEU A 237 -20.82 5.46 1.37
N ASP A 238 -19.89 6.38 1.57
CA ASP A 238 -20.00 7.49 2.52
C ASP A 238 -20.83 8.62 1.90
N GLU A 239 -20.38 9.08 0.74
CA GLU A 239 -20.86 10.31 0.13
C GLU A 239 -20.90 10.21 -1.39
N VAL A 240 -21.90 10.87 -1.99
CA VAL A 240 -22.02 11.10 -3.42
C VAL A 240 -22.23 12.60 -3.66
N ARG A 241 -21.51 13.17 -4.61
CA ARG A 241 -21.65 14.58 -5.02
C ARG A 241 -21.69 14.69 -6.53
N ALA A 242 -22.48 15.62 -7.06
CA ALA A 242 -22.34 16.06 -8.45
C ALA A 242 -21.10 16.94 -8.58
N VAL A 243 -20.39 16.82 -9.71
CA VAL A 243 -19.19 17.62 -10.01
C VAL A 243 -19.55 18.64 -11.08
N GLY A 244 -19.53 19.94 -10.73
CA GLY A 244 -19.80 21.04 -11.66
C GLY A 244 -21.11 21.79 -11.45
N GLU A 245 -21.81 21.56 -10.33
CA GLU A 245 -22.88 22.45 -9.82
C GLU A 245 -22.32 23.62 -9.00
#